data_AF-A0A1Q9A6H3-F1
#
_entry.id   AF-A0A1Q9A6H3-F1
#
_cell.length_a   1.000
_cell.length_b   1.000
_cell.length_c   1.000
_cell.angle_alpha   90.00
_cell.angle_beta   90.00
_cell.angle_gamma   90.00
#
_symmetry.space_group_name_H-M   'P 1'
#
loop_
_entity.id
_entity.type
_entity.pdbx_description
1 polymer ?
#
loop_
_entity_poly.entity_id
_entity_poly.type
_entity_poly.pdbx_seq_one_letter_code
_entity_poly.pdbx_strand_id
1 'polypeptide(L)'
;MTINARIHDKDAIPAIVWDAVSIRRHLQQLDRPGSIVSDGAKLGVTGAIDPVPAGVATLCHYPALPASGLGNPAFLRDYGVRYPYMAGAMANGIASADLVIALANQGLLASYGAGGVRLEQVDKALAKITSAVNGAPFAVNLIHSPSEPAMENGLIDILLRYGVTIVEASAFMGMTPALVRYRALGLSRTADGAIVVAHRLIAKVSRPEVASVFMEPASEAVLAKLLAQGAITAEQAELARLVPMADDITAEADSGGHTDRRPLVVLLPILLRQAERVAAKNGYARPIRIGVGGGLGSPKAVAAAFAAGAAYIVTGSVNQACQESGSSPAVRALLAKCSFADTTMAPAADMFELGVELQVLKRGTLFASRAKMLYDLYRRYDSLEALPASVVQELEQKLFKQSLAEVWQMTADYFIGRDPKQVTEAEADPKRKMALVFRAYLGKASHWANAGDESRQMDYQIWSGPAIGDFNDWTAGSYLEQPEGRHVVDVALHLLQGAAFETRLHWLAMAGIRFPTPLSYEIAPL
;
A
#
# COMPACT_ATOMS: atom_id res chain seq x y z
N MET A 1 -22.65 -7.18 9.39
CA MET A 1 -23.80 -7.44 8.50
C MET A 1 -23.27 -8.22 7.31
N THR A 2 -23.70 -9.46 7.13
CA THR A 2 -23.26 -10.35 6.05
C THR A 2 -23.73 -9.76 4.71
N ILE A 3 -22.78 -9.29 3.90
CA ILE A 3 -23.02 -8.86 2.51
C ILE A 3 -23.29 -10.13 1.69
N ASN A 4 -24.53 -10.61 1.76
CA ASN A 4 -25.14 -11.65 0.91
C ASN A 4 -26.63 -11.76 1.29
N ALA A 5 -27.40 -10.74 0.95
CA ALA A 5 -28.86 -10.70 1.02
C ALA A 5 -29.28 -9.34 0.41
N ARG A 6 -30.04 -9.20 -0.69
CA ARG A 6 -30.99 -10.06 -1.39
C ARG A 6 -31.14 -9.49 -2.82
N ILE A 7 -30.96 -10.33 -3.83
CA ILE A 7 -31.81 -10.28 -5.03
C ILE A 7 -32.37 -11.70 -5.18
N HIS A 8 -33.36 -12.00 -4.34
CA HIS A 8 -34.32 -13.04 -4.64
C HIS A 8 -35.42 -12.36 -5.43
N ASP A 9 -35.32 -12.41 -6.75
CA ASP A 9 -36.52 -12.45 -7.58
C ASP A 9 -36.64 -13.83 -8.21
N LYS A 10 -37.87 -14.34 -8.15
CA LYS A 10 -38.27 -15.75 -8.27
C LYS A 10 -38.70 -16.10 -9.69
N ASP A 11 -38.16 -15.42 -10.70
CA ASP A 11 -38.43 -15.72 -12.10
C ASP A 11 -37.23 -16.40 -12.75
N ALA A 12 -37.49 -17.59 -13.30
CA ALA A 12 -36.54 -18.54 -13.85
C ALA A 12 -35.32 -17.89 -14.50
N ILE A 13 -34.13 -18.08 -13.89
CA ILE A 13 -32.87 -17.89 -14.60
C ILE A 13 -32.99 -18.78 -15.85
N PRO A 14 -32.91 -18.24 -17.07
CA PRO A 14 -32.97 -19.04 -18.28
C PRO A 14 -31.97 -20.19 -18.14
N ALA A 15 -32.37 -21.42 -18.48
CA ALA A 15 -31.48 -22.57 -18.36
C ALA A 15 -30.14 -22.33 -19.08
N ILE A 16 -30.15 -21.52 -20.16
CA ILE A 16 -28.97 -21.02 -20.85
C ILE A 16 -29.24 -19.56 -21.27
N VAL A 17 -28.26 -18.68 -21.08
CA VAL A 17 -28.27 -17.29 -21.59
C VAL A 17 -27.33 -17.14 -22.78
N TRP A 18 -27.72 -16.33 -23.77
CA TRP A 18 -27.01 -16.22 -25.06
C TRP A 18 -26.60 -14.79 -25.44
N ASP A 19 -27.21 -13.76 -24.80
CA ASP A 19 -26.87 -12.37 -25.05
C ASP A 19 -25.72 -11.89 -24.15
N ALA A 20 -24.93 -10.92 -24.62
CA ALA A 20 -23.72 -10.48 -23.94
C ALA A 20 -23.97 -9.90 -22.53
N VAL A 21 -25.12 -9.26 -22.29
CA VAL A 21 -25.44 -8.65 -20.99
C VAL A 21 -25.75 -9.74 -19.98
N SER A 22 -26.61 -10.69 -20.33
CA SER A 22 -26.95 -11.83 -19.47
C SER A 22 -25.74 -12.75 -19.24
N ILE A 23 -24.92 -12.99 -20.26
CA ILE A 23 -23.66 -13.74 -20.14
C ILE A 23 -22.73 -13.07 -19.13
N ARG A 24 -22.50 -11.75 -19.25
CA ARG A 24 -21.66 -11.00 -18.31
C ARG A 24 -22.18 -11.14 -16.87
N ARG A 25 -23.47 -10.88 -16.66
CA ARG A 25 -24.11 -10.98 -15.34
C ARG A 25 -23.95 -12.37 -14.74
N HIS A 26 -24.10 -13.41 -15.56
CA HIS A 26 -23.94 -14.79 -15.11
C HIS A 26 -22.47 -15.11 -14.76
N LEU A 27 -21.52 -14.66 -15.57
CA LEU A 27 -20.08 -14.82 -15.29
C LEU A 27 -19.60 -13.97 -14.10
N GLN A 28 -20.28 -12.87 -13.76
CA GLN A 28 -20.03 -12.08 -12.54
C GLN A 28 -20.59 -12.73 -11.26
N GLN A 29 -21.33 -13.84 -11.33
CA GLN A 29 -21.66 -14.68 -10.17
C GLN A 29 -20.43 -15.52 -9.78
N LEU A 30 -19.48 -14.88 -9.12
CA LEU A 30 -18.15 -15.41 -8.85
C LEU A 30 -18.14 -16.59 -7.88
N ASP A 31 -19.12 -16.68 -6.98
CA ASP A 31 -19.29 -17.77 -6.02
C ASP A 31 -19.91 -19.03 -6.63
N ARG A 32 -20.35 -18.97 -7.89
CA ARG A 32 -21.02 -20.08 -8.57
C ARG A 32 -20.17 -20.66 -9.71
N PRO A 33 -20.13 -21.99 -9.84
CA PRO A 33 -19.64 -22.64 -11.04
C PRO A 33 -20.69 -22.56 -12.16
N GLY A 34 -20.33 -22.99 -13.37
CA GLY A 34 -21.27 -23.13 -14.47
C GLY A 34 -20.60 -23.70 -15.71
N SER A 35 -21.25 -23.55 -16.86
CA SER A 35 -20.76 -24.08 -18.14
C SER A 35 -20.90 -23.07 -19.27
N ILE A 36 -19.91 -23.08 -20.17
CA ILE A 36 -20.01 -22.49 -21.50
C ILE A 36 -20.57 -23.54 -22.45
N VAL A 37 -21.58 -23.16 -23.20
CA VAL A 37 -22.31 -24.04 -24.11
C VAL A 37 -22.40 -23.44 -25.50
N SER A 38 -22.72 -24.26 -26.49
CA SER A 38 -22.99 -23.80 -27.86
C SER A 38 -24.09 -24.60 -28.53
N ASP A 39 -24.95 -23.91 -29.29
CA ASP A 39 -25.94 -24.51 -30.18
C ASP A 39 -25.40 -24.74 -31.61
N GLY A 40 -24.08 -24.59 -31.82
CA GLY A 40 -23.41 -24.64 -33.12
C GLY A 40 -23.34 -23.29 -33.85
N ALA A 41 -24.10 -22.28 -33.43
CA ALA A 41 -24.10 -20.94 -34.01
C ALA A 41 -23.66 -19.85 -33.02
N LYS A 42 -24.01 -20.01 -31.74
CA LYS A 42 -23.77 -19.03 -30.68
C LYS A 42 -23.09 -19.68 -29.48
N LEU A 43 -22.45 -18.83 -28.68
CA LEU A 43 -21.97 -19.17 -27.35
C LEU A 43 -23.00 -18.76 -26.31
N GLY A 44 -23.26 -19.64 -25.36
CA GLY A 44 -24.14 -19.40 -24.22
C GLY A 44 -23.47 -19.76 -22.91
N VAL A 45 -24.09 -19.33 -21.82
CA VAL A 45 -23.65 -19.62 -20.46
C VAL A 45 -24.81 -20.19 -19.65
N THR A 46 -24.53 -21.16 -18.79
CA THR A 46 -25.49 -21.74 -17.86
C THR A 46 -24.88 -21.94 -16.48
N GLY A 47 -25.71 -21.92 -15.45
CA GLY A 47 -25.32 -22.32 -14.09
C GLY A 47 -25.34 -23.84 -13.88
N ALA A 48 -25.85 -24.60 -14.84
CA ALA A 48 -25.85 -26.06 -14.80
C ALA A 48 -24.48 -26.62 -15.21
N ILE A 49 -24.07 -27.71 -14.56
CA ILE A 49 -22.89 -28.49 -14.96
C ILE A 49 -23.32 -29.59 -15.93
N ASP A 50 -24.40 -30.33 -15.65
CA ASP A 50 -25.02 -31.32 -16.56
C ASP A 50 -26.49 -31.60 -16.16
N PRO A 51 -27.34 -32.17 -17.05
CA PRO A 51 -27.17 -32.25 -18.51
C PRO A 51 -27.72 -31.00 -19.22
N VAL A 52 -27.13 -30.64 -20.36
CA VAL A 52 -27.63 -29.57 -21.24
C VAL A 52 -28.70 -30.09 -22.23
N PRO A 53 -29.60 -29.24 -22.75
CA PRO A 53 -30.64 -29.64 -23.70
C PRO A 53 -30.09 -30.26 -24.99
N ALA A 54 -30.87 -31.11 -25.64
CA ALA A 54 -30.52 -31.69 -26.95
C ALA A 54 -30.26 -30.58 -28.00
N GLY A 55 -29.21 -30.75 -28.80
CA GLY A 55 -28.77 -29.74 -29.77
C GLY A 55 -27.84 -28.67 -29.20
N VAL A 56 -27.57 -28.71 -27.89
CA VAL A 56 -26.57 -27.87 -27.22
C VAL A 56 -25.39 -28.72 -26.76
N ALA A 57 -24.17 -28.30 -27.08
CA ALA A 57 -22.94 -28.91 -26.63
C ALA A 57 -22.32 -28.10 -25.48
N THR A 58 -21.90 -28.78 -24.41
CA THR A 58 -21.02 -28.16 -23.41
C THR A 58 -19.61 -28.06 -23.97
N LEU A 59 -19.06 -26.85 -24.00
CA LEU A 59 -17.70 -26.59 -24.48
C LEU A 59 -16.68 -26.66 -23.34
N CYS A 60 -17.01 -26.07 -22.19
CA CYS A 60 -16.22 -26.20 -20.97
C CYS A 60 -17.07 -25.86 -19.74
N HIS A 61 -16.67 -26.38 -18.58
CA HIS A 61 -17.18 -25.92 -17.28
C HIS A 61 -16.28 -24.82 -16.74
N TYR A 62 -16.75 -24.01 -15.79
CA TYR A 62 -15.93 -23.10 -14.99
C TYR A 62 -16.22 -23.21 -13.50
N PRO A 63 -15.19 -23.10 -12.64
CA PRO A 63 -15.37 -23.23 -11.21
C PRO A 63 -15.92 -21.94 -10.59
N ALA A 64 -16.44 -22.06 -9.37
CA ALA A 64 -16.57 -20.91 -8.47
C ALA A 64 -15.19 -20.30 -8.22
N LEU A 65 -15.07 -18.99 -8.38
CA LEU A 65 -13.88 -18.21 -8.15
C LEU A 65 -14.26 -16.93 -7.37
N PRO A 66 -14.63 -17.04 -6.08
CA PRO A 66 -14.90 -15.87 -5.27
C PRO A 66 -13.65 -15.01 -5.13
N ALA A 67 -13.82 -13.71 -4.88
CA ALA A 67 -12.70 -12.78 -4.65
C ALA A 67 -11.76 -13.22 -3.49
N SER A 68 -12.30 -13.89 -2.47
CA SER A 68 -11.53 -14.49 -1.37
C SER A 68 -10.72 -15.74 -1.77
N GLY A 69 -11.01 -16.32 -2.94
CA GLY A 69 -10.27 -17.45 -3.50
C GLY A 69 -9.02 -17.04 -4.29
N LEU A 70 -8.80 -15.74 -4.48
CA LEU A 70 -7.56 -15.21 -5.06
C LEU A 70 -6.41 -15.29 -4.04
N GLY A 71 -5.16 -15.27 -4.53
CA GLY A 71 -3.98 -15.22 -3.68
C GLY A 71 -3.76 -16.47 -2.82
N ASN A 72 -3.18 -16.28 -1.63
CA ASN A 72 -2.78 -17.37 -0.75
C ASN A 72 -3.74 -17.51 0.45
N PRO A 73 -4.44 -18.65 0.62
CA PRO A 73 -5.37 -18.84 1.73
C PRO A 73 -4.70 -18.85 3.12
N ALA A 74 -3.39 -19.10 3.20
CA ALA A 74 -2.65 -18.99 4.46
C ALA A 74 -2.55 -17.54 4.94
N PHE A 75 -2.47 -16.55 4.04
CA PHE A 75 -2.52 -15.13 4.40
C PHE A 75 -3.85 -14.81 5.10
N LEU A 76 -4.98 -15.25 4.53
CA LEU A 76 -6.31 -15.04 5.12
C LEU A 76 -6.41 -15.60 6.54
N ARG A 77 -5.97 -16.85 6.72
CA ARG A 77 -6.01 -17.51 8.04
C ARG A 77 -5.07 -16.86 9.04
N ASP A 78 -3.83 -16.59 8.64
CA ASP A 78 -2.80 -16.09 9.56
C ASP A 78 -3.10 -14.67 10.05
N TYR A 79 -3.68 -13.83 9.18
CA TYR A 79 -4.04 -12.45 9.51
C TYR A 79 -5.50 -12.28 9.95
N GLY A 80 -6.34 -13.31 9.89
CA GLY A 80 -7.76 -13.23 10.28
C GLY A 80 -8.60 -12.35 9.33
N VAL A 81 -8.24 -12.31 8.05
CA VAL A 81 -8.89 -11.47 7.03
C VAL A 81 -9.68 -12.31 6.03
N ARG A 82 -10.62 -11.68 5.32
CA ARG A 82 -11.49 -12.33 4.33
C ARG A 82 -10.93 -12.31 2.92
N TYR A 83 -10.06 -11.35 2.62
CA TYR A 83 -9.55 -11.12 1.28
C TYR A 83 -8.03 -10.99 1.24
N PRO A 84 -7.38 -11.40 0.13
CA PRO A 84 -5.93 -11.34 -0.06
C PRO A 84 -5.50 -9.92 -0.43
N TYR A 85 -5.80 -8.97 0.45
CA TYR A 85 -5.71 -7.54 0.20
C TYR A 85 -5.21 -6.80 1.43
N MET A 86 -4.42 -5.75 1.17
CA MET A 86 -4.02 -4.78 2.15
C MET A 86 -4.08 -3.36 1.56
N ALA A 87 -4.65 -2.41 2.29
CA ALA A 87 -4.36 -1.00 2.04
C ALA A 87 -3.02 -0.66 2.71
N GLY A 88 -2.01 -0.33 1.89
CA GLY A 88 -0.68 0.03 2.37
C GLY A 88 -0.70 1.38 3.09
N ALA A 89 0.25 1.58 4.02
CA ALA A 89 0.33 2.84 4.72
C ALA A 89 0.65 4.01 3.79
N MET A 90 0.02 5.14 4.11
CA MET A 90 0.25 6.44 3.49
C MET A 90 0.58 7.42 4.61
N ALA A 91 1.76 8.05 4.54
CA ALA A 91 2.38 8.82 5.61
C ALA A 91 1.50 9.97 6.13
N ASN A 92 1.87 10.51 7.29
CA ASN A 92 1.23 11.65 7.95
C ASN A 92 -0.26 11.41 8.25
N GLY A 93 -0.66 10.16 8.51
CA GLY A 93 -2.04 9.79 8.79
C GLY A 93 -2.98 9.83 7.58
N ILE A 94 -2.46 9.87 6.35
CA ILE A 94 -3.29 9.77 5.14
C ILE A 94 -4.00 8.41 5.10
N ALA A 95 -3.30 7.33 5.43
CA ALA A 95 -3.94 6.08 5.81
C ALA A 95 -4.47 6.25 7.23
N SER A 96 -5.64 6.89 7.30
CA SER A 96 -6.23 7.42 8.52
C SER A 96 -6.80 6.30 9.41
N ALA A 97 -7.15 6.65 10.65
CA ALA A 97 -7.90 5.74 11.52
C ALA A 97 -9.24 5.33 10.89
N ASP A 98 -9.95 6.25 10.22
CA ASP A 98 -11.24 5.95 9.59
C ASP A 98 -11.11 4.97 8.42
N LEU A 99 -10.06 5.13 7.61
CA LEU A 99 -9.74 4.20 6.52
C LEU A 99 -9.45 2.80 7.07
N VAL A 100 -8.64 2.71 8.13
CA VAL A 100 -8.30 1.43 8.76
C VAL A 100 -9.54 0.77 9.35
N ILE A 101 -10.37 1.52 10.07
CA ILE A 101 -11.61 1.02 10.68
C ILE A 101 -12.57 0.50 9.61
N ALA A 102 -12.77 1.26 8.52
CA ALA A 102 -13.67 0.89 7.44
C ALA A 102 -13.28 -0.45 6.80
N LEU A 103 -11.99 -0.63 6.51
CA LEU A 103 -11.47 -1.86 5.90
C LEU A 103 -11.45 -3.04 6.88
N ALA A 104 -10.96 -2.84 8.11
CA ALA A 104 -10.86 -3.91 9.11
C ALA A 104 -12.23 -4.53 9.41
N ASN A 105 -13.28 -3.69 9.55
CA ASN A 105 -14.64 -4.15 9.78
C ASN A 105 -15.24 -4.97 8.63
N GLN A 106 -14.63 -4.95 7.46
CA GLN A 106 -15.03 -5.75 6.29
C GLN A 106 -14.13 -6.96 6.05
N GLY A 107 -13.15 -7.20 6.91
CA GLY A 107 -12.16 -8.27 6.78
C GLY A 107 -11.11 -7.97 5.70
N LEU A 108 -10.78 -6.70 5.48
CA LEU A 108 -9.68 -6.25 4.62
C LEU A 108 -8.57 -5.73 5.53
N LEU A 109 -7.31 -6.11 5.26
CA LEU A 109 -6.19 -5.59 6.04
C LEU A 109 -5.93 -4.13 5.66
N ALA A 110 -5.55 -3.30 6.62
CA ALA A 110 -5.13 -1.93 6.39
C ALA A 110 -4.03 -1.53 7.36
N SER A 111 -3.08 -0.72 6.90
CA SER A 111 -1.97 -0.24 7.71
C SER A 111 -2.13 1.24 8.03
N TYR A 112 -2.21 1.56 9.33
CA TYR A 112 -2.25 2.95 9.77
C TYR A 112 -0.95 3.67 9.41
N GLY A 113 -1.09 4.87 8.81
CA GLY A 113 0.01 5.68 8.31
C GLY A 113 0.75 6.46 9.37
N ALA A 114 1.48 5.78 10.27
CA ALA A 114 2.18 6.42 11.39
C ALA A 114 3.47 7.17 10.99
N GLY A 115 4.04 6.91 9.80
CA GLY A 115 5.24 7.61 9.33
C GLY A 115 5.05 9.14 9.29
N GLY A 116 5.93 9.89 9.95
CA GLY A 116 5.82 11.35 10.07
C GLY A 116 4.81 11.86 11.10
N VAL A 117 4.08 10.97 11.78
CA VAL A 117 3.10 11.32 12.82
C VAL A 117 3.79 11.33 14.19
N ARG A 118 3.50 12.35 15.01
CA ARG A 118 3.99 12.42 16.40
C ARG A 118 3.41 11.28 17.25
N LEU A 119 4.20 10.73 18.17
CA LEU A 119 3.81 9.59 19.00
C LEU A 119 2.50 9.82 19.76
N GLU A 120 2.23 11.03 20.27
CA GLU A 120 0.95 11.30 20.97
C GLU A 120 -0.26 11.22 20.05
N GLN A 121 -0.09 11.54 18.76
CA GLN A 121 -1.16 11.44 17.77
C GLN A 121 -1.34 10.01 17.29
N VAL A 122 -0.25 9.23 17.21
CA VAL A 122 -0.35 7.78 16.99
C VAL A 122 -1.12 7.12 18.13
N ASP A 123 -0.81 7.45 19.39
CA ASP A 123 -1.51 6.92 20.57
C ASP A 123 -3.04 7.17 20.49
N LYS A 124 -3.44 8.41 20.16
CA LYS A 124 -4.86 8.76 19.92
C LYS A 124 -5.49 7.99 18.76
N ALA A 125 -4.76 7.84 17.65
CA ALA A 125 -5.26 7.11 16.49
C ALA A 125 -5.47 5.63 16.81
N LEU A 126 -4.55 5.00 17.55
CA LEU A 126 -4.71 3.61 17.98
C LEU A 126 -5.87 3.44 18.94
N ALA A 127 -6.05 4.34 19.93
CA ALA A 127 -7.22 4.30 20.80
C ALA A 127 -8.55 4.35 20.01
N LYS A 128 -8.62 5.19 18.96
CA LYS A 128 -9.77 5.26 18.05
C LYS A 128 -9.94 3.96 17.27
N ILE A 129 -8.86 3.41 16.69
CA ILE A 129 -8.94 2.17 15.90
C ILE A 129 -9.35 1.00 16.77
N THR A 130 -8.65 0.74 17.88
CA THR A 130 -8.89 -0.43 18.74
C THR A 130 -10.28 -0.43 19.35
N SER A 131 -10.84 0.75 19.66
CA SER A 131 -12.22 0.84 20.18
C SER A 131 -13.29 0.58 19.11
N ALA A 132 -12.99 0.78 17.83
CA ALA A 132 -13.97 0.69 16.74
C ALA A 132 -13.93 -0.64 15.95
N VAL A 133 -12.79 -1.34 15.92
CA VAL A 133 -12.61 -2.57 15.12
C VAL A 133 -13.09 -3.86 15.81
N ASN A 134 -13.51 -3.80 17.08
CA ASN A 134 -14.05 -4.96 17.83
C ASN A 134 -13.20 -6.25 17.72
N GLY A 135 -11.88 -6.11 17.76
CA GLY A 135 -10.93 -7.23 17.61
C GLY A 135 -10.60 -7.63 16.17
N ALA A 136 -11.17 -6.96 15.16
CA ALA A 136 -10.75 -7.15 13.78
C ALA A 136 -9.28 -6.71 13.59
N PRO A 137 -8.49 -7.47 12.81
CA PRO A 137 -7.07 -7.26 12.65
C PRO A 137 -6.79 -5.99 11.83
N PHE A 138 -5.76 -5.25 12.23
CA PHE A 138 -5.20 -4.14 11.46
C PHE A 138 -3.69 -4.08 11.66
N ALA A 139 -3.01 -3.44 10.71
CA ALA A 139 -1.58 -3.21 10.77
C ALA A 139 -1.27 -1.75 11.15
N VAL A 140 -0.05 -1.52 11.64
CA VAL A 140 0.50 -0.17 11.81
C VAL A 140 1.83 -0.10 11.11
N ASN A 141 2.06 0.98 10.37
CA ASN A 141 3.35 1.19 9.73
C ASN A 141 4.43 1.58 10.74
N LEU A 142 5.53 0.84 10.73
CA LEU A 142 6.78 1.26 11.32
C LEU A 142 7.71 1.65 10.18
N ILE A 143 7.98 2.95 10.05
CA ILE A 143 8.95 3.45 9.08
C ILE A 143 10.33 3.53 9.73
N HIS A 144 11.35 3.05 9.04
CA HIS A 144 12.73 3.18 9.52
C HIS A 144 13.14 4.66 9.58
N SER A 145 13.72 5.08 10.70
CA SER A 145 14.23 6.44 10.89
C SER A 145 15.64 6.37 11.48
N PRO A 146 16.69 6.23 10.63
CA PRO A 146 18.08 6.03 11.10
C PRO A 146 18.57 7.08 12.09
N SER A 147 18.14 8.33 11.91
CA SER A 147 18.50 9.48 12.76
C SER A 147 17.71 9.56 14.07
N GLU A 148 16.61 8.80 14.21
CA GLU A 148 15.72 8.87 15.38
C GLU A 148 15.36 7.47 15.95
N PRO A 149 16.33 6.65 16.41
CA PRO A 149 16.03 5.31 16.95
C PRO A 149 15.06 5.30 18.15
N ALA A 150 14.98 6.41 18.89
CA ALA A 150 14.03 6.56 20.00
C ALA A 150 12.57 6.57 19.52
N MET A 151 12.30 7.09 18.32
CA MET A 151 10.97 7.08 17.72
C MET A 151 10.50 5.66 17.40
N GLU A 152 11.38 4.81 16.86
CA GLU A 152 11.06 3.40 16.58
C GLU A 152 10.72 2.64 17.87
N ASN A 153 11.52 2.82 18.94
CA ASN A 153 11.26 2.17 20.22
C ASN A 153 9.96 2.67 20.86
N GLY A 154 9.74 3.99 20.88
CA GLY A 154 8.53 4.59 21.44
C GLY A 154 7.26 4.15 20.70
N LEU A 155 7.33 4.04 19.37
CA LEU A 155 6.23 3.49 18.58
C LEU A 155 5.97 2.02 18.93
N ILE A 156 7.00 1.18 18.99
CA ILE A 156 6.82 -0.24 19.37
C ILE A 156 6.22 -0.39 20.76
N ASP A 157 6.63 0.43 21.73
CA ASP A 157 6.03 0.42 23.06
C ASP A 157 4.53 0.79 23.01
N ILE A 158 4.16 1.79 22.20
CA ILE A 158 2.74 2.12 21.93
C ILE A 158 2.00 0.90 21.32
N LEU A 159 2.57 0.26 20.29
CA LEU A 159 1.95 -0.90 19.63
C LEU A 159 1.69 -2.05 20.60
N LEU A 160 2.67 -2.37 21.44
CA LEU A 160 2.57 -3.41 22.45
C LEU A 160 1.49 -3.10 23.49
N ARG A 161 1.38 -1.84 23.94
CA ARG A 161 0.33 -1.41 24.90
C ARG A 161 -1.08 -1.59 24.35
N TYR A 162 -1.29 -1.28 23.06
CA TYR A 162 -2.58 -1.44 22.40
C TYR A 162 -2.86 -2.85 21.88
N GLY A 163 -1.92 -3.80 22.06
CA GLY A 163 -2.06 -5.17 21.58
C GLY A 163 -2.06 -5.28 20.05
N VAL A 164 -1.37 -4.37 19.35
CA VAL A 164 -1.23 -4.42 17.89
C VAL A 164 -0.31 -5.57 17.52
N THR A 165 -0.85 -6.54 16.80
CA THR A 165 -0.17 -7.80 16.43
C THR A 165 0.41 -7.80 15.02
N ILE A 166 0.21 -6.75 14.23
CA ILE A 166 0.68 -6.68 12.83
C ILE A 166 1.39 -5.36 12.57
N VAL A 167 2.62 -5.43 12.06
CA VAL A 167 3.39 -4.25 11.63
C VAL A 167 3.73 -4.34 10.15
N GLU A 168 3.50 -3.24 9.43
CA GLU A 168 4.06 -3.01 8.10
C GLU A 168 5.41 -2.29 8.25
N ALA A 169 6.51 -2.99 8.04
CA ALA A 169 7.86 -2.42 8.12
C ALA A 169 8.26 -1.83 6.75
N SER A 170 8.57 -0.53 6.69
CA SER A 170 8.95 0.15 5.44
C SER A 170 10.20 1.01 5.58
N ALA A 171 10.88 1.27 4.44
CA ALA A 171 12.11 2.07 4.35
C ALA A 171 13.34 1.51 5.10
N PHE A 172 13.27 0.27 5.59
CA PHE A 172 14.41 -0.38 6.24
C PHE A 172 15.50 -0.73 5.22
N MET A 173 16.76 -0.49 5.60
CA MET A 173 17.93 -0.99 4.88
C MET A 173 18.60 -2.18 5.60
N GLY A 174 18.25 -2.37 6.87
CA GLY A 174 18.77 -3.40 7.74
C GLY A 174 17.85 -3.57 8.95
N MET A 175 18.09 -4.61 9.75
CA MET A 175 17.24 -4.91 10.90
C MET A 175 17.61 -4.03 12.10
N THR A 176 16.60 -3.45 12.77
CA THR A 176 16.82 -2.66 13.99
C THR A 176 16.51 -3.48 15.24
N PRO A 177 17.19 -3.22 16.38
CA PRO A 177 16.89 -3.91 17.64
C PRO A 177 15.43 -3.75 18.09
N ALA A 178 14.81 -2.61 17.79
CA ALA A 178 13.42 -2.33 18.08
C ALA A 178 12.51 -3.34 17.37
N LEU A 179 12.70 -3.53 16.06
CA LEU A 179 11.89 -4.46 15.26
C LEU A 179 12.12 -5.92 15.64
N VAL A 180 13.37 -6.31 15.94
CA VAL A 180 13.67 -7.65 16.47
C VAL A 180 12.98 -7.89 17.81
N ARG A 181 12.98 -6.90 18.72
CA ARG A 181 12.27 -6.98 20.00
C ARG A 181 10.77 -7.20 19.78
N TYR A 182 10.13 -6.42 18.91
CA TYR A 182 8.71 -6.60 18.61
C TYR A 182 8.41 -8.02 18.09
N ARG A 183 9.19 -8.50 17.12
CA ARG A 183 9.05 -9.85 16.57
C ARG A 183 9.19 -10.93 17.65
N ALA A 184 10.28 -10.88 18.42
CA ALA A 184 10.60 -11.89 19.43
C ALA A 184 9.60 -11.93 20.59
N LEU A 185 9.07 -10.78 21.02
CA LEU A 185 8.05 -10.72 22.08
C LEU A 185 6.75 -11.44 21.70
N GLY A 186 6.48 -11.61 20.41
CA GLY A 186 5.31 -12.34 19.93
C GLY A 186 5.54 -13.84 19.75
N LEU A 187 6.71 -14.37 20.12
CA LEU A 187 7.03 -15.79 19.95
C LEU A 187 6.77 -16.57 21.24
N SER A 188 6.14 -17.73 21.10
CA SER A 188 5.94 -18.71 22.17
C SER A 188 5.82 -20.13 21.61
N ARG A 189 5.81 -21.14 22.48
CA ARG A 189 5.49 -22.53 22.13
C ARG A 189 4.10 -22.92 22.62
N THR A 190 3.39 -23.69 21.81
CA THR A 190 2.21 -24.44 22.28
C THR A 190 2.63 -25.64 23.15
N ALA A 191 1.66 -26.27 23.83
CA ALA A 191 1.91 -27.45 24.66
C ALA A 191 2.47 -28.66 23.88
N ASP A 192 2.15 -28.77 22.59
CA ASP A 192 2.69 -29.77 21.65
C ASP A 192 4.01 -29.32 20.98
N GLY A 193 4.58 -28.18 21.39
CA GLY A 193 5.90 -27.71 20.98
C GLY A 193 5.96 -26.90 19.69
N ALA A 194 4.82 -26.66 19.03
CA ALA A 194 4.74 -25.85 17.82
C ALA A 194 5.00 -24.36 18.13
N ILE A 195 5.68 -23.67 17.20
CA ILE A 195 5.98 -22.25 17.35
C ILE A 195 4.72 -21.42 17.03
N VAL A 196 4.35 -20.57 17.97
CA VAL A 196 3.31 -19.54 17.80
C VAL A 196 3.97 -18.22 17.48
N VAL A 197 3.42 -17.54 16.48
CA VAL A 197 3.85 -16.22 16.02
C VAL A 197 2.68 -15.25 16.19
N ALA A 198 2.60 -14.61 17.34
CA ALA A 198 1.55 -13.65 17.68
C ALA A 198 1.81 -12.26 17.09
N HIS A 199 3.07 -11.82 17.01
CA HIS A 199 3.46 -10.56 16.37
C HIS A 199 3.98 -10.81 14.96
N ARG A 200 3.20 -10.38 13.98
CA ARG A 200 3.47 -10.58 12.56
C ARG A 200 4.10 -9.36 11.92
N LEU A 201 5.01 -9.60 10.99
CA LEU A 201 5.70 -8.56 10.24
C LEU A 201 5.44 -8.73 8.74
N ILE A 202 4.99 -7.64 8.12
CA ILE A 202 4.88 -7.49 6.67
C ILE A 202 5.97 -6.49 6.24
N ALA A 203 7.04 -6.96 5.61
CA ALA A 203 8.12 -6.08 5.18
C ALA A 203 7.90 -5.59 3.75
N LYS A 204 7.81 -4.28 3.56
CA LYS A 204 7.65 -3.67 2.24
C LYS A 204 9.01 -3.28 1.66
N VAL A 205 9.37 -3.91 0.56
CA VAL A 205 10.71 -3.83 -0.04
C VAL A 205 10.64 -3.74 -1.55
N SER A 206 11.56 -2.98 -2.14
CA SER A 206 11.76 -2.92 -3.58
C SER A 206 13.03 -3.66 -4.03
N ARG A 207 13.92 -4.03 -3.11
CA ARG A 207 15.25 -4.56 -3.42
C ARG A 207 15.45 -5.99 -2.90
N PRO A 208 15.91 -6.94 -3.72
CA PRO A 208 16.20 -8.32 -3.29
C PRO A 208 17.18 -8.41 -2.10
N GLU A 209 18.20 -7.56 -2.08
CA GLU A 209 19.18 -7.51 -1.00
C GLU A 209 18.56 -7.10 0.35
N VAL A 210 17.61 -6.17 0.34
CA VAL A 210 16.86 -5.76 1.55
C VAL A 210 15.86 -6.84 1.94
N ALA A 211 15.16 -7.43 0.96
CA ALA A 211 14.24 -8.53 1.20
C ALA A 211 14.92 -9.68 1.94
N SER A 212 16.19 -9.99 1.60
CA SER A 212 16.98 -11.03 2.25
C SER A 212 17.08 -10.82 3.76
N VAL A 213 17.22 -9.57 4.22
CA VAL A 213 17.35 -9.25 5.65
C VAL A 213 16.09 -9.63 6.43
N PHE A 214 14.92 -9.53 5.80
CA PHE A 214 13.63 -9.88 6.41
C PHE A 214 13.28 -11.37 6.28
N MET A 215 13.80 -12.04 5.26
CA MET A 215 13.58 -13.47 5.05
C MET A 215 14.45 -14.35 5.96
N GLU A 216 15.60 -13.84 6.39
CA GLU A 216 16.47 -14.53 7.35
C GLU A 216 15.95 -14.38 8.80
N PRO A 217 16.41 -15.25 9.73
CA PRO A 217 16.10 -15.09 11.16
C PRO A 217 16.75 -13.84 11.76
N ALA A 218 16.35 -13.49 12.98
CA ALA A 218 17.01 -12.42 13.72
C ALA A 218 18.51 -12.72 13.92
N SER A 219 19.36 -11.70 13.81
CA SER A 219 20.80 -11.90 13.99
C SER A 219 21.16 -12.19 15.45
N GLU A 220 22.10 -13.12 15.65
CA GLU A 220 22.53 -13.55 16.99
C GLU A 220 23.04 -12.37 17.84
N ALA A 221 23.77 -11.44 17.22
CA ALA A 221 24.28 -10.26 17.91
C ALA A 221 23.15 -9.36 18.47
N VAL A 222 22.05 -9.21 17.74
CA VAL A 222 20.90 -8.41 18.21
C VAL A 222 20.12 -9.17 19.27
N LEU A 223 19.92 -10.48 19.11
CA LEU A 223 19.26 -11.33 20.11
C LEU A 223 20.01 -11.35 21.43
N ALA A 224 21.33 -11.56 21.40
CA ALA A 224 22.18 -11.55 22.60
C ALA A 224 22.12 -10.21 23.33
N LYS A 225 22.11 -9.10 22.58
CA LYS A 225 21.95 -7.76 23.16
C LYS A 225 20.59 -7.58 23.84
N LEU A 226 19.50 -7.99 23.19
CA LEU A 226 18.15 -7.89 23.74
C LEU A 226 17.97 -8.79 24.98
N LEU A 227 18.56 -9.98 24.96
CA LEU A 227 18.54 -10.90 26.10
C LEU A 227 19.32 -10.33 27.30
N ALA A 228 20.52 -9.79 27.07
CA ALA A 228 21.32 -9.16 28.12
C ALA A 228 20.63 -7.93 28.75
N GLN A 229 19.76 -7.25 27.98
CA GLN A 229 18.94 -6.14 28.45
C GLN A 229 17.65 -6.58 29.15
N GLY A 230 17.35 -7.88 29.20
CA GLY A 230 16.07 -8.40 29.70
C GLY A 230 14.86 -8.00 28.84
N ALA A 231 15.09 -7.57 27.59
CA ALA A 231 14.04 -7.12 26.69
C ALA A 231 13.27 -8.29 26.04
N ILE A 232 13.84 -9.49 26.07
CA ILE A 232 13.26 -10.76 25.61
C ILE A 232 13.71 -11.91 26.54
N THR A 233 12.97 -13.01 26.55
CA THR A 233 13.35 -14.23 27.28
C THR A 233 14.32 -15.11 26.49
N ALA A 234 14.96 -16.06 27.16
CA ALA A 234 15.81 -17.06 26.49
C ALA A 234 15.02 -17.91 25.48
N GLU A 235 13.79 -18.30 25.82
CA GLU A 235 12.90 -19.03 24.92
C GLU A 235 12.54 -18.19 23.68
N GLN A 236 12.20 -16.91 23.85
CA GLN A 236 11.92 -16.02 22.73
C GLN A 236 13.13 -15.85 21.81
N ALA A 237 14.34 -15.73 22.38
CA ALA A 237 15.57 -15.65 21.61
C ALA A 237 15.85 -16.95 20.83
N GLU A 238 15.59 -18.13 21.43
CA GLU A 238 15.69 -19.42 20.76
C GLU A 238 14.70 -19.52 19.59
N LEU A 239 13.44 -19.19 19.82
CA LEU A 239 12.39 -19.24 18.79
C LEU A 239 12.66 -18.28 17.63
N ALA A 240 13.22 -17.10 17.92
CA ALA A 240 13.54 -16.09 16.90
C ALA A 240 14.61 -16.56 15.90
N ARG A 241 15.38 -17.61 16.22
CA ARG A 241 16.34 -18.25 15.29
C ARG A 241 15.68 -19.21 14.30
N LEU A 242 14.45 -19.65 14.60
CA LEU A 242 13.75 -20.71 13.87
C LEU A 242 12.67 -20.17 12.92
N VAL A 243 12.45 -18.86 12.92
CA VAL A 243 11.44 -18.19 12.11
C VAL A 243 12.06 -17.04 11.33
N PRO A 244 11.54 -16.71 10.14
CA PRO A 244 11.95 -15.50 9.45
C PRO A 244 11.58 -14.26 10.28
N MET A 245 12.33 -13.18 10.08
CA MET A 245 11.97 -11.88 10.65
C MET A 245 10.60 -11.42 10.18
N ALA A 246 10.28 -11.54 8.88
CA ALA A 246 8.96 -11.24 8.33
C ALA A 246 8.22 -12.50 7.86
N ASP A 247 6.93 -12.55 8.16
CA ASP A 247 6.03 -13.62 7.68
C ASP A 247 5.72 -13.44 6.19
N ASP A 248 5.62 -12.17 5.80
CA ASP A 248 5.18 -11.74 4.49
C ASP A 248 6.07 -10.60 4.00
N ILE A 249 6.40 -10.63 2.71
CA ILE A 249 7.17 -9.59 2.03
C ILE A 249 6.29 -8.96 0.97
N THR A 250 6.06 -7.65 1.05
CA THR A 250 5.43 -6.89 -0.02
C THR A 250 6.50 -6.43 -1.01
N ALA A 251 6.46 -6.99 -2.22
CA ALA A 251 7.22 -6.51 -3.36
C ALA A 251 6.65 -5.15 -3.82
N GLU A 252 7.30 -4.05 -3.47
CA GLU A 252 6.88 -2.71 -3.91
C GLU A 252 7.55 -2.37 -5.25
N ALA A 253 6.75 -2.48 -6.31
CA ALA A 253 7.09 -2.06 -7.67
C ALA A 253 6.98 -0.53 -7.80
N ASP A 254 6.81 -0.02 -9.02
CA ASP A 254 6.56 1.40 -9.22
C ASP A 254 5.29 1.89 -8.49
N SER A 255 5.46 2.79 -7.52
CA SER A 255 4.41 3.25 -6.61
C SER A 255 4.44 4.77 -6.41
N GLY A 256 3.39 5.32 -5.79
CA GLY A 256 3.37 6.72 -5.35
C GLY A 256 4.21 6.93 -4.09
N GLY A 257 4.83 8.10 -3.94
CA GLY A 257 5.78 8.36 -2.86
C GLY A 257 7.15 7.79 -3.19
N HIS A 258 7.92 7.36 -2.18
CA HIS A 258 9.26 6.81 -2.42
C HIS A 258 9.20 5.53 -3.27
N THR A 259 9.90 5.52 -4.40
CA THR A 259 9.91 4.40 -5.34
C THR A 259 11.23 4.33 -6.11
N ASP A 260 11.73 3.12 -6.32
CA ASP A 260 12.83 2.83 -7.25
C ASP A 260 12.33 2.64 -8.70
N ARG A 261 11.00 2.74 -8.95
CA ARG A 261 10.32 2.53 -10.24
C ARG A 261 10.56 1.15 -10.85
N ARG A 262 10.57 0.12 -10.02
CA ARG A 262 10.85 -1.25 -10.47
C ARG A 262 9.63 -1.83 -11.20
N PRO A 263 9.83 -2.50 -12.34
CA PRO A 263 8.73 -3.20 -12.99
C PRO A 263 8.22 -4.37 -12.14
N LEU A 264 6.91 -4.39 -11.87
CA LEU A 264 6.27 -5.45 -11.09
C LEU A 264 6.58 -6.84 -11.64
N VAL A 265 6.45 -6.98 -12.97
CA VAL A 265 6.66 -8.24 -13.73
C VAL A 265 8.09 -8.78 -13.64
N VAL A 266 9.04 -7.98 -13.16
CA VAL A 266 10.43 -8.40 -12.91
C VAL A 266 10.67 -8.64 -11.43
N LEU A 267 10.24 -7.70 -10.57
CA LEU A 267 10.51 -7.75 -9.14
C LEU A 267 9.83 -8.95 -8.46
N LEU A 268 8.55 -9.19 -8.72
CA LEU A 268 7.79 -10.24 -8.05
C LEU A 268 8.39 -11.64 -8.28
N PRO A 269 8.66 -12.09 -9.52
CA PRO A 269 9.29 -13.40 -9.74
C PRO A 269 10.67 -13.57 -9.10
N ILE A 270 11.45 -12.48 -8.96
CA ILE A 270 12.75 -12.52 -8.29
C ILE A 270 12.56 -12.83 -6.80
N LEU A 271 11.65 -12.12 -6.13
CA LEU A 271 11.41 -12.29 -4.70
C LEU A 271 10.74 -13.63 -4.38
N LEU A 272 9.87 -14.15 -5.25
CA LEU A 272 9.29 -15.50 -5.10
C LEU A 272 10.39 -16.57 -5.05
N ARG A 273 11.30 -16.59 -6.04
CA ARG A 273 12.43 -17.54 -6.05
C ARG A 273 13.38 -17.35 -4.87
N GLN A 274 13.54 -16.12 -4.40
CA GLN A 274 14.38 -15.84 -3.23
C GLN A 274 13.75 -16.39 -1.95
N ALA A 275 12.46 -16.18 -1.73
CA ALA A 275 11.73 -16.73 -0.59
C ALA A 275 11.81 -18.26 -0.53
N GLU A 276 11.61 -18.93 -1.67
CA GLU A 276 11.76 -20.40 -1.76
C GLU A 276 13.16 -20.87 -1.34
N ARG A 277 14.21 -20.22 -1.85
CA ARG A 277 15.60 -20.57 -1.52
C ARG A 277 15.92 -20.34 -0.04
N VAL A 278 15.50 -19.20 0.52
CA VAL A 278 15.76 -18.88 1.94
C VAL A 278 14.96 -19.81 2.86
N ALA A 279 13.71 -20.12 2.53
CA ALA A 279 12.89 -21.05 3.29
C ALA A 279 13.46 -22.47 3.29
N ALA A 280 13.92 -22.96 2.13
CA ALA A 280 14.59 -24.26 2.02
C ALA A 280 15.92 -24.29 2.78
N LYS A 281 16.74 -23.24 2.67
CA LYS A 281 18.02 -23.10 3.37
C LYS A 281 17.85 -23.18 4.89
N ASN A 282 16.84 -22.50 5.44
CA ASN A 282 16.62 -22.41 6.89
C ASN A 282 15.65 -23.48 7.43
N GLY A 283 15.08 -24.33 6.56
CA GLY A 283 14.15 -25.37 6.98
C GLY A 283 12.86 -24.84 7.62
N TYR A 284 12.37 -23.68 7.16
CA TYR A 284 11.17 -23.09 7.75
C TYR A 284 9.95 -23.99 7.55
N ALA A 285 9.21 -24.23 8.63
CA ALA A 285 7.97 -25.02 8.59
C ALA A 285 6.85 -24.35 7.78
N ARG A 286 6.91 -23.01 7.64
CA ARG A 286 5.95 -22.22 6.85
C ARG A 286 6.70 -21.45 5.77
N PRO A 287 6.19 -21.43 4.52
CA PRO A 287 6.81 -20.64 3.47
C PRO A 287 6.64 -19.14 3.75
N ILE A 288 7.66 -18.36 3.39
CA ILE A 288 7.56 -16.90 3.35
C ILE A 288 6.68 -16.54 2.15
N ARG A 289 5.67 -15.72 2.38
CA ARG A 289 4.74 -15.29 1.33
C ARG A 289 5.22 -13.99 0.71
N ILE A 290 5.03 -13.86 -0.61
CA ILE A 290 5.30 -12.62 -1.33
C ILE A 290 4.00 -12.01 -1.79
N GLY A 291 3.62 -10.87 -1.25
CA GLY A 291 2.59 -10.00 -1.81
C GLY A 291 3.20 -8.96 -2.75
N VAL A 292 2.36 -8.12 -3.36
CA VAL A 292 2.83 -7.10 -4.29
C VAL A 292 2.02 -5.82 -4.21
N GLY A 293 2.70 -4.68 -4.34
CA GLY A 293 2.11 -3.35 -4.47
C GLY A 293 2.80 -2.55 -5.56
N GLY A 294 2.18 -1.42 -5.94
CA GLY A 294 2.64 -0.57 -7.05
C GLY A 294 1.97 -0.92 -8.38
N GLY A 295 1.36 0.07 -9.04
CA GLY A 295 0.69 -0.11 -10.34
C GLY A 295 -0.68 -0.81 -10.31
N LEU A 296 -1.27 -1.06 -9.14
CA LEU A 296 -2.53 -1.81 -9.00
C LEU A 296 -3.76 -0.89 -8.98
N GLY A 297 -4.12 -0.35 -10.14
CA GLY A 297 -5.24 0.58 -10.32
C GLY A 297 -6.53 -0.03 -10.87
N SER A 298 -6.46 -1.19 -11.51
CA SER A 298 -7.61 -1.83 -12.18
C SER A 298 -7.68 -3.34 -11.93
N PRO A 299 -8.86 -3.96 -12.15
CA PRO A 299 -9.05 -5.40 -12.10
C PRO A 299 -8.02 -6.23 -12.87
N LYS A 300 -7.61 -5.77 -14.06
CA LYS A 300 -6.64 -6.49 -14.90
C LYS A 300 -5.24 -6.46 -14.31
N ALA A 301 -4.81 -5.33 -13.76
CA ALA A 301 -3.54 -5.24 -13.05
C ALA A 301 -3.51 -6.17 -11.82
N VAL A 302 -4.61 -6.21 -11.07
CA VAL A 302 -4.76 -7.10 -9.90
C VAL A 302 -4.80 -8.58 -10.30
N ALA A 303 -5.53 -8.94 -11.36
CA ALA A 303 -5.56 -10.30 -11.90
C ALA A 303 -4.17 -10.75 -12.36
N ALA A 304 -3.42 -9.87 -13.06
CA ALA A 304 -2.06 -10.16 -13.49
C ALA A 304 -1.09 -10.38 -12.31
N ALA A 305 -1.23 -9.61 -11.23
CA ALA A 305 -0.46 -9.79 -10.00
C ALA A 305 -0.70 -11.18 -9.38
N PHE A 306 -1.95 -11.60 -9.25
CA PHE A 306 -2.29 -12.94 -8.74
C PHE A 306 -1.82 -14.05 -9.69
N ALA A 307 -1.98 -13.88 -11.00
CA ALA A 307 -1.49 -14.83 -12.00
C ALA A 307 0.05 -14.98 -11.96
N ALA A 308 0.78 -13.92 -11.61
CA ALA A 308 2.22 -13.94 -11.41
C ALA A 308 2.66 -14.56 -10.06
N GLY A 309 1.72 -14.98 -9.21
CA GLY A 309 1.99 -15.70 -7.97
C GLY A 309 1.95 -14.85 -6.69
N ALA A 310 1.38 -13.64 -6.72
CA ALA A 310 1.23 -12.83 -5.52
C ALA A 310 0.32 -13.52 -4.47
N ALA A 311 0.76 -13.57 -3.22
CA ALA A 311 -0.02 -14.11 -2.10
C ALA A 311 -1.16 -13.17 -1.67
N TYR A 312 -0.93 -11.86 -1.80
CA TYR A 312 -1.88 -10.78 -1.54
C TYR A 312 -1.46 -9.55 -2.35
N ILE A 313 -2.37 -8.61 -2.52
CA ILE A 313 -2.10 -7.33 -3.17
C ILE A 313 -2.15 -6.16 -2.21
N VAL A 314 -1.40 -5.09 -2.55
CA VAL A 314 -1.34 -3.86 -1.78
C VAL A 314 -1.68 -2.66 -2.66
N THR A 315 -2.66 -1.87 -2.25
CA THR A 315 -3.06 -0.61 -2.91
C THR A 315 -2.64 0.59 -2.08
N GLY A 316 -2.42 1.73 -2.75
CA GLY A 316 -2.01 3.00 -2.13
C GLY A 316 -2.70 4.19 -2.78
N SER A 317 -2.25 4.60 -3.98
CA SER A 317 -2.75 5.79 -4.68
C SER A 317 -4.28 5.88 -4.78
N VAL A 318 -4.95 4.75 -5.05
CA VAL A 318 -6.42 4.69 -5.17
C VAL A 318 -7.12 4.92 -3.82
N ASN A 319 -6.50 4.48 -2.72
CA ASN A 319 -7.04 4.65 -1.37
C ASN A 319 -6.94 6.10 -0.91
N GLN A 320 -5.90 6.84 -1.34
CA GLN A 320 -5.80 8.28 -1.04
C GLN A 320 -6.96 9.07 -1.64
N ALA A 321 -7.50 8.62 -2.79
CA ALA A 321 -8.63 9.25 -3.45
C ALA A 321 -9.99 8.94 -2.78
N CYS A 322 -10.04 8.09 -1.75
CA CYS A 322 -11.27 7.68 -1.07
C CYS A 322 -11.66 8.63 0.07
N GLN A 323 -12.95 8.70 0.38
CA GLN A 323 -13.51 9.60 1.41
C GLN A 323 -12.88 9.41 2.79
N GLU A 324 -12.54 8.17 3.14
CA GLU A 324 -11.98 7.82 4.44
C GLU A 324 -10.49 8.21 4.58
N SER A 325 -9.82 8.60 3.49
CA SER A 325 -8.42 9.01 3.55
C SER A 325 -8.25 10.30 4.36
N GLY A 326 -7.10 10.43 5.03
CA GLY A 326 -6.70 11.64 5.75
C GLY A 326 -6.22 12.77 4.84
N SER A 327 -6.44 12.69 3.53
CA SER A 327 -6.17 13.78 2.60
C SER A 327 -7.33 14.76 2.51
N SER A 328 -7.05 15.99 2.07
CA SER A 328 -8.09 17.01 1.93
C SER A 328 -9.06 16.71 0.77
N PRO A 329 -10.29 17.26 0.82
CA PRO A 329 -11.22 17.21 -0.31
C PRO A 329 -10.61 17.73 -1.62
N ALA A 330 -9.80 18.80 -1.55
CA ALA A 330 -9.11 19.36 -2.71
C ALA A 330 -8.12 18.36 -3.35
N VAL A 331 -7.36 17.62 -2.53
CA VAL A 331 -6.47 16.56 -3.02
C VAL A 331 -7.27 15.42 -3.66
N ARG A 332 -8.36 14.97 -3.05
CA ARG A 332 -9.21 13.92 -3.64
C ARG A 332 -9.80 14.34 -4.99
N ALA A 333 -10.25 15.59 -5.11
CA ALA A 333 -10.74 16.15 -6.37
C ALA A 333 -9.65 16.22 -7.46
N LEU A 334 -8.40 16.49 -7.09
CA LEU A 334 -7.26 16.44 -8.03
C LEU A 334 -6.95 14.99 -8.45
N LEU A 335 -6.93 14.04 -7.51
CA LEU A 335 -6.68 12.62 -7.76
C LEU A 335 -7.77 11.99 -8.63
N ALA A 336 -9.02 12.45 -8.58
CA ALA A 336 -10.09 11.93 -9.44
C ALA A 336 -9.98 12.37 -10.91
N LYS A 337 -9.18 13.41 -11.20
CA LYS A 337 -9.06 14.01 -12.55
C LYS A 337 -7.77 13.66 -13.27
N CYS A 338 -6.88 12.90 -12.64
CA CYS A 338 -5.57 12.60 -13.21
C CYS A 338 -5.61 11.39 -14.15
N SER A 339 -4.79 11.45 -15.19
CA SER A 339 -4.50 10.32 -16.06
C SER A 339 -3.23 9.58 -15.62
N PHE A 340 -2.93 8.44 -16.22
CA PHE A 340 -1.71 7.68 -15.91
C PHE A 340 -0.42 8.49 -16.14
N ALA A 341 -0.47 9.46 -17.07
CA ALA A 341 0.67 10.29 -17.44
C ALA A 341 0.85 11.53 -16.54
N ASP A 342 -0.03 11.73 -15.56
CA ASP A 342 -0.07 12.93 -14.70
C ASP A 342 0.74 12.79 -13.40
N THR A 343 1.66 11.82 -13.34
CA THR A 343 2.66 11.68 -12.27
C THR A 343 4.07 11.97 -12.79
N THR A 344 5.00 12.23 -11.86
CA THR A 344 6.43 12.45 -12.14
C THR A 344 7.26 12.22 -10.88
N MET A 345 8.56 12.02 -11.05
CA MET A 345 9.50 12.10 -9.93
C MET A 345 9.77 13.56 -9.55
N ALA A 346 9.95 13.79 -8.25
CA ALA A 346 10.39 15.06 -7.67
C ALA A 346 11.33 14.81 -6.48
N PRO A 347 12.24 15.74 -6.17
CA PRO A 347 13.11 15.64 -5.00
C PRO A 347 12.33 15.41 -3.70
N ALA A 348 12.78 14.44 -2.91
CA ALA A 348 12.24 14.14 -1.60
C ALA A 348 12.77 15.14 -0.55
N ALA A 349 11.99 15.36 0.51
CA ALA A 349 12.41 16.24 1.61
C ALA A 349 13.45 15.56 2.52
N ASP A 350 13.28 14.26 2.73
CA ASP A 350 14.26 13.37 3.33
C ASP A 350 15.33 13.01 2.30
N MET A 351 16.59 13.00 2.73
CA MET A 351 17.74 12.71 1.86
C MET A 351 17.80 13.60 0.59
N PHE A 352 17.26 14.82 0.66
CA PHE A 352 17.28 15.81 -0.42
C PHE A 352 18.70 16.02 -0.95
N GLU A 353 19.66 16.12 -0.04
CA GLU A 353 21.09 16.32 -0.32
C GLU A 353 21.68 15.16 -1.14
N LEU A 354 21.14 13.94 -0.99
CA LEU A 354 21.56 12.73 -1.71
C LEU A 354 20.86 12.57 -3.08
N GLY A 355 19.94 13.48 -3.43
CA GLY A 355 19.20 13.41 -4.70
C GLY A 355 18.15 12.30 -4.75
N VAL A 356 17.65 11.87 -3.59
CA VAL A 356 16.53 10.92 -3.52
C VAL A 356 15.27 11.61 -4.07
N GLU A 357 14.52 10.87 -4.88
CA GLU A 357 13.27 11.33 -5.46
C GLU A 357 12.10 10.45 -5.00
N LEU A 358 10.90 11.02 -5.10
CA LEU A 358 9.62 10.35 -4.87
C LEU A 358 8.65 10.66 -6.01
N GLN A 359 7.68 9.79 -6.23
CA GLN A 359 6.69 9.94 -7.29
C GLN A 359 5.45 10.69 -6.79
N VAL A 360 5.12 11.79 -7.47
CA VAL A 360 4.06 12.74 -7.12
C VAL A 360 3.17 13.05 -8.30
N LEU A 361 1.96 13.53 -8.00
CA LEU A 361 1.09 14.17 -8.97
C LEU A 361 1.73 15.46 -9.51
N LYS A 362 1.72 15.66 -10.83
CA LYS A 362 2.15 16.92 -11.48
C LYS A 362 1.00 17.76 -12.03
N ARG A 363 -0.18 17.20 -12.20
CA ARG A 363 -1.35 17.92 -12.72
C ARG A 363 -2.08 18.64 -11.58
N GLY A 364 -2.36 19.93 -11.77
CA GLY A 364 -3.08 20.75 -10.80
C GLY A 364 -2.24 21.25 -9.63
N THR A 365 -0.92 21.04 -9.66
CA THR A 365 0.06 21.56 -8.69
C THR A 365 1.38 21.85 -9.43
N LEU A 366 2.18 22.81 -8.94
CA LEU A 366 3.53 23.09 -9.42
C LEU A 366 4.61 22.52 -8.48
N PHE A 367 4.24 21.73 -7.48
CA PHE A 367 5.19 21.17 -6.52
C PHE A 367 6.39 20.50 -7.19
N ALA A 368 6.15 19.60 -8.16
CA ALA A 368 7.22 18.83 -8.79
C ALA A 368 8.25 19.71 -9.51
N SER A 369 7.80 20.73 -10.26
CA SER A 369 8.70 21.66 -10.94
C SER A 369 9.43 22.58 -9.95
N ARG A 370 8.74 23.02 -8.89
CA ARG A 370 9.31 23.83 -7.82
C ARG A 370 10.36 23.08 -7.01
N ALA A 371 10.09 21.83 -6.64
CA ALA A 371 11.03 20.96 -5.94
C ALA A 371 12.28 20.69 -6.78
N LYS A 372 12.11 20.42 -8.09
CA LYS A 372 13.23 20.27 -9.03
C LYS A 372 14.07 21.53 -9.12
N MET A 373 13.44 22.70 -9.26
CA MET A 373 14.14 23.99 -9.25
C MET A 373 14.97 24.18 -7.99
N LEU A 374 14.41 23.90 -6.80
CA LEU A 374 15.16 23.99 -5.54
C LEU A 374 16.38 23.06 -5.53
N TYR A 375 16.25 21.84 -6.05
CA TYR A 375 17.37 20.90 -6.14
C TYR A 375 18.44 21.36 -7.14
N ASP A 376 18.03 21.90 -8.28
CA ASP A 376 18.97 22.45 -9.27
C ASP A 376 19.73 23.66 -8.72
N LEU A 377 19.05 24.54 -7.97
CA LEU A 377 19.69 25.65 -7.24
C LEU A 377 20.66 25.12 -6.17
N TYR A 378 20.23 24.13 -5.39
CA TYR A 378 21.07 23.49 -4.37
C TYR A 378 22.34 22.92 -4.99
N ARG A 379 22.26 22.24 -6.13
CA ARG A 379 23.44 21.68 -6.81
C ARG A 379 24.36 22.76 -7.39
N ARG A 380 23.81 23.88 -7.85
CA ARG A 380 24.54 24.91 -8.60
C ARG A 380 25.27 25.93 -7.72
N TYR A 381 24.73 26.27 -6.55
CA TYR A 381 25.24 27.35 -5.70
C TYR A 381 25.69 26.84 -4.34
N ASP A 382 26.72 27.44 -3.74
CA ASP A 382 27.29 26.92 -2.48
C ASP A 382 26.59 27.43 -1.21
N SER A 383 25.78 28.48 -1.32
CA SER A 383 25.00 29.02 -0.21
C SER A 383 23.78 29.80 -0.69
N LEU A 384 22.92 30.22 0.25
CA LEU A 384 21.80 31.11 -0.02
C LEU A 384 22.27 32.49 -0.50
N GLU A 385 23.38 32.98 0.04
CA GLU A 385 23.98 34.29 -0.29
C GLU A 385 24.62 34.29 -1.69
N ALA A 386 24.99 33.12 -2.22
CA ALA A 386 25.52 32.96 -3.57
C ALA A 386 24.42 32.96 -4.65
N LEU A 387 23.14 32.93 -4.28
CA LEU A 387 22.04 32.95 -5.23
C LEU A 387 21.93 34.33 -5.91
N PRO A 388 21.66 34.39 -7.24
CA PRO A 388 21.41 35.66 -7.91
C PRO A 388 20.23 36.40 -7.29
N ALA A 389 20.32 37.73 -7.17
CA ALA A 389 19.27 38.53 -6.54
C ALA A 389 17.87 38.33 -7.15
N SER A 390 17.79 38.14 -8.47
CA SER A 390 16.53 37.83 -9.16
C SER A 390 15.93 36.49 -8.74
N VAL A 391 16.76 35.47 -8.49
CA VAL A 391 16.35 34.15 -8.00
C VAL A 391 15.86 34.26 -6.55
N VAL A 392 16.59 35.00 -5.70
CA VAL A 392 16.16 35.25 -4.31
C VAL A 392 14.77 35.90 -4.29
N GLN A 393 14.57 36.97 -5.06
CA GLN A 393 13.26 37.64 -5.16
C GLN A 393 12.15 36.69 -5.61
N GLU A 394 12.41 35.82 -6.60
CA GLU A 394 11.43 34.84 -7.05
C GLU A 394 11.09 33.80 -5.97
N LEU A 395 12.10 33.27 -5.28
CA LEU A 395 11.88 32.34 -4.17
C LEU A 395 11.07 32.97 -3.05
N GLU A 396 11.42 34.18 -2.63
CA GLU A 396 10.76 34.87 -1.53
C GLU A 396 9.31 35.26 -1.88
N GLN A 397 9.06 35.77 -3.08
CA GLN A 397 7.72 36.25 -3.47
C GLN A 397 6.78 35.13 -3.91
N LYS A 398 7.27 34.20 -4.75
CA LYS A 398 6.40 33.22 -5.42
C LYS A 398 6.35 31.86 -4.73
N LEU A 399 7.42 31.47 -4.04
CA LEU A 399 7.56 30.13 -3.46
C LEU A 399 7.36 30.15 -1.95
N PHE A 400 8.28 30.76 -1.21
CA PHE A 400 8.22 30.81 0.25
C PHE A 400 7.14 31.79 0.74
N LYS A 401 6.88 32.87 -0.01
CA LYS A 401 5.97 33.98 0.37
C LYS A 401 6.43 34.72 1.63
N GLN A 402 7.73 34.72 1.88
CA GLN A 402 8.43 35.36 2.99
C GLN A 402 9.95 35.34 2.70
N SER A 403 10.74 36.11 3.44
CA SER A 403 12.19 36.18 3.19
C SER A 403 12.90 34.86 3.52
N LEU A 404 14.02 34.57 2.84
CA LEU A 404 14.81 33.36 3.12
C LEU A 404 15.39 33.37 4.55
N ALA A 405 15.66 34.57 5.09
CA ALA A 405 16.09 34.75 6.47
C ALA A 405 15.00 34.32 7.48
N GLU A 406 13.74 34.70 7.24
CA GLU A 406 12.62 34.27 8.07
C GLU A 406 12.37 32.75 7.94
N VAL A 407 12.49 32.19 6.73
CA VAL A 407 12.39 30.72 6.56
C VAL A 407 13.48 30.01 7.36
N TRP A 408 14.71 30.51 7.34
CA TRP A 408 15.79 29.96 8.14
C TRP A 408 15.48 30.03 9.64
N GLN A 409 15.05 31.19 10.16
CA GLN A 409 14.73 31.33 11.58
C GLN A 409 13.66 30.32 12.03
N MET A 410 12.56 30.21 11.28
CA MET A 410 11.51 29.22 11.58
C MET A 410 12.02 27.78 11.54
N THR A 411 12.97 27.49 10.63
CA THR A 411 13.56 26.16 10.50
C THR A 411 14.50 25.85 11.66
N ALA A 412 15.30 26.84 12.10
CA ALA A 412 16.14 26.72 13.27
C ALA A 412 15.31 26.49 14.54
N ASP A 413 14.25 27.28 14.76
CA ASP A 413 13.35 27.13 15.91
C ASP A 413 12.70 25.74 15.96
N TYR A 414 12.30 25.19 14.80
CA TYR A 414 11.77 23.83 14.69
C TYR A 414 12.78 22.77 15.13
N PHE A 415 14.05 22.88 14.71
CA PHE A 415 15.08 21.90 15.04
C PHE A 415 15.63 22.06 16.46
N ILE A 416 15.66 23.26 17.05
CA ILE A 416 16.07 23.46 18.45
C ILE A 416 15.25 22.60 19.41
N GLY A 417 13.95 22.43 19.16
CA GLY A 417 13.08 21.59 20.00
C GLY A 417 13.20 20.08 19.74
N ARG A 418 13.92 19.64 18.70
CA ARG A 418 13.90 18.24 18.21
C ARG A 418 15.29 17.63 18.02
N ASP A 419 16.14 18.31 17.25
CA ASP A 419 17.53 17.93 17.02
C ASP A 419 18.40 19.20 16.85
N PRO A 420 18.85 19.82 17.97
CA PRO A 420 19.64 21.05 17.95
C PRO A 420 20.91 20.97 17.10
N LYS A 421 21.46 19.76 16.90
CA LYS A 421 22.67 19.55 16.09
C LYS A 421 22.47 19.99 14.64
N GLN A 422 21.26 19.84 14.09
CA GLN A 422 20.96 20.31 12.73
C GLN A 422 21.23 21.81 12.58
N VAL A 423 20.90 22.60 13.60
CA VAL A 423 21.10 24.05 13.58
C VAL A 423 22.58 24.38 13.67
N THR A 424 23.28 23.82 14.65
CA THR A 424 24.73 24.05 14.83
C THR A 424 25.53 23.65 13.59
N GLU A 425 25.21 22.51 12.98
CA GLU A 425 25.91 22.03 11.78
C GLU A 425 25.58 22.89 10.56
N ALA A 426 24.35 23.40 10.44
CA ALA A 426 23.95 24.29 9.34
C ALA A 426 24.49 25.72 9.49
N GLU A 427 24.65 26.24 10.71
CA GLU A 427 25.31 27.53 10.93
C GLU A 427 26.80 27.49 10.55
N ALA A 428 27.44 26.32 10.68
CA ALA A 428 28.82 26.09 10.27
C ALA A 428 29.00 25.75 8.78
N ASP A 429 27.93 25.35 8.09
CA ASP A 429 27.95 24.94 6.68
C ASP A 429 26.83 25.65 5.87
N PRO A 430 27.18 26.70 5.10
CA PRO A 430 26.22 27.46 4.30
C PRO A 430 25.43 26.61 3.29
N LYS A 431 26.03 25.52 2.80
CA LYS A 431 25.37 24.58 1.87
C LYS A 431 24.27 23.82 2.58
N ARG A 432 24.56 23.36 3.81
CA ARG A 432 23.60 22.67 4.64
C ARG A 432 22.47 23.58 5.11
N LYS A 433 22.76 24.84 5.47
CA LYS A 433 21.73 25.85 5.74
C LYS A 433 20.78 26.01 4.56
N MET A 434 21.31 26.13 3.34
CA MET A 434 20.51 26.18 2.12
C MET A 434 19.63 24.94 1.96
N ALA A 435 20.18 23.74 2.18
CA ALA A 435 19.41 22.50 2.12
C ALA A 435 18.23 22.51 3.12
N LEU A 436 18.46 22.90 4.38
CA LEU A 436 17.40 22.95 5.39
C LEU A 436 16.29 23.95 5.02
N VAL A 437 16.65 25.12 4.49
CA VAL A 437 15.67 26.12 4.02
C VAL A 437 14.83 25.55 2.86
N PHE A 438 15.45 24.88 1.90
CA PHE A 438 14.71 24.26 0.78
C PHE A 438 13.84 23.09 1.23
N ARG A 439 14.36 22.25 2.13
CA ARG A 439 13.61 21.14 2.74
C ARG A 439 12.42 21.61 3.56
N ALA A 440 12.46 22.83 4.13
CA ALA A 440 11.31 23.40 4.82
C ALA A 440 10.11 23.60 3.88
N TYR A 441 10.33 23.98 2.62
CA TYR A 441 9.26 24.00 1.61
C TYR A 441 8.75 22.59 1.30
N LEU A 442 9.67 21.66 1.01
CA LEU A 442 9.32 20.28 0.65
C LEU A 442 8.51 19.59 1.75
N GLY A 443 8.92 19.71 3.01
CA GLY A 443 8.18 19.13 4.14
C GLY A 443 6.81 19.78 4.38
N LYS A 444 6.70 21.10 4.24
CA LYS A 444 5.42 21.82 4.39
C LYS A 444 4.44 21.51 3.24
N ALA A 445 4.93 21.24 2.03
CA ALA A 445 4.12 20.96 0.86
C ALA A 445 3.15 19.77 1.04
N SER A 446 3.59 18.69 1.71
CA SER A 446 2.71 17.58 2.08
C SER A 446 1.69 17.97 3.15
N HIS A 447 2.09 18.80 4.12
CA HIS A 447 1.18 19.26 5.17
C HIS A 447 0.07 20.16 4.62
N TRP A 448 0.40 21.10 3.73
CA TRP A 448 -0.59 21.96 3.06
C TRP A 448 -1.61 21.14 2.27
N ALA A 449 -1.15 20.11 1.55
CA ALA A 449 -2.02 19.22 0.79
C ALA A 449 -3.00 18.46 1.70
N ASN A 450 -2.52 17.91 2.82
CA ASN A 450 -3.35 17.17 3.78
C ASN A 450 -4.33 18.09 4.51
N ALA A 451 -3.89 19.28 4.92
CA ALA A 451 -4.73 20.28 5.58
C ALA A 451 -5.75 20.93 4.64
N GLY A 452 -5.50 20.93 3.33
CA GLY A 452 -6.35 21.61 2.36
C GLY A 452 -6.18 23.13 2.40
N ASP A 453 -4.97 23.62 2.64
CA ASP A 453 -4.67 25.07 2.62
C ASP A 453 -4.85 25.67 1.22
N GLU A 454 -5.99 26.32 1.00
CA GLU A 454 -6.36 26.94 -0.27
C GLU A 454 -5.33 27.96 -0.77
N SER A 455 -4.60 28.63 0.14
CA SER A 455 -3.56 29.59 -0.23
C SER A 455 -2.31 28.93 -0.83
N ARG A 456 -2.20 27.59 -0.73
CA ARG A 456 -1.06 26.77 -1.11
C ARG A 456 -1.40 25.66 -2.09
N GLN A 457 -2.57 25.69 -2.75
CA GLN A 457 -2.99 24.63 -3.68
C GLN A 457 -1.94 24.29 -4.75
N MET A 458 -1.29 25.30 -5.35
CA MET A 458 -0.24 25.11 -6.36
C MET A 458 1.07 24.55 -5.78
N ASP A 459 1.20 24.46 -4.46
CA ASP A 459 2.35 23.91 -3.74
C ASP A 459 2.08 22.52 -3.15
N TYR A 460 0.88 21.95 -3.37
CA TYR A 460 0.54 20.65 -2.80
C TYR A 460 1.47 19.55 -3.32
N GLN A 461 2.14 18.88 -2.39
CA GLN A 461 2.84 17.63 -2.65
C GLN A 461 1.88 16.46 -2.40
N ILE A 462 1.49 15.79 -3.49
CA ILE A 462 0.55 14.66 -3.44
C ILE A 462 1.28 13.44 -3.96
N TRP A 463 1.57 12.49 -3.07
CA TRP A 463 2.25 11.24 -3.42
C TRP A 463 1.30 10.32 -4.16
N SER A 464 1.55 10.09 -5.44
CA SER A 464 0.69 9.24 -6.25
C SER A 464 1.46 8.70 -7.43
N GLY A 465 1.30 7.41 -7.71
CA GLY A 465 1.83 6.72 -8.90
C GLY A 465 0.75 6.46 -9.95
N PRO A 466 1.11 5.96 -11.14
CA PRO A 466 0.22 5.86 -12.30
C PRO A 466 -1.05 5.02 -12.08
N ALA A 467 -1.07 4.19 -11.03
CA ALA A 467 -2.24 3.41 -10.61
C ALA A 467 -3.52 4.25 -10.42
N ILE A 468 -3.42 5.52 -10.00
CA ILE A 468 -4.61 6.38 -9.89
C ILE A 468 -5.22 6.69 -11.25
N GLY A 469 -4.39 6.85 -12.28
CA GLY A 469 -4.84 7.12 -13.64
C GLY A 469 -5.48 5.90 -14.29
N ASP A 470 -4.90 4.72 -14.08
CA ASP A 470 -5.52 3.44 -14.48
C ASP A 470 -6.87 3.22 -13.78
N PHE A 471 -6.96 3.53 -12.48
CA PHE A 471 -8.22 3.48 -11.75
C PHE A 471 -9.26 4.46 -12.30
N ASN A 472 -8.87 5.70 -12.58
CA ASN A 472 -9.79 6.71 -13.13
C ASN A 472 -10.31 6.32 -14.52
N ASP A 473 -9.45 5.77 -15.39
CA ASP A 473 -9.86 5.27 -16.70
C ASP A 473 -10.85 4.10 -16.58
N TRP A 474 -10.54 3.13 -15.72
CA TRP A 474 -11.40 1.98 -15.47
C TRP A 474 -12.77 2.34 -14.84
N THR A 475 -12.80 3.36 -13.99
CA THR A 475 -14.04 3.78 -13.28
C THR A 475 -14.84 4.86 -14.00
N ALA A 476 -14.39 5.33 -15.17
CA ALA A 476 -15.08 6.36 -15.93
C ALA A 476 -16.53 5.96 -16.26
N GLY A 477 -17.47 6.88 -16.04
CA GLY A 477 -18.91 6.67 -16.23
C GLY A 477 -19.60 5.86 -15.12
N SER A 478 -18.87 5.44 -14.08
CA SER A 478 -19.43 4.73 -12.92
C SER A 478 -19.63 5.68 -11.72
N TYR A 479 -20.28 5.18 -10.66
CA TYR A 479 -20.41 5.95 -9.42
C TYR A 479 -19.07 6.23 -8.71
N LEU A 480 -18.02 5.46 -9.03
CA LEU A 480 -16.66 5.64 -8.50
C LEU A 480 -15.88 6.76 -9.23
N GLU A 481 -16.40 7.28 -10.34
CA GLU A 481 -15.70 8.32 -11.12
C GLU A 481 -15.45 9.56 -10.25
N GLN A 482 -16.46 10.00 -9.50
CA GLN A 482 -16.37 11.17 -8.64
C GLN A 482 -15.89 10.81 -7.23
N PRO A 483 -15.12 11.69 -6.56
CA PRO A 483 -14.62 11.42 -5.20
C PRO A 483 -15.70 11.00 -4.22
N GLU A 484 -16.91 11.55 -4.32
CA GLU A 484 -18.04 11.31 -3.42
C GLU A 484 -18.48 9.86 -3.40
N GLY A 485 -18.34 9.13 -4.52
CA GLY A 485 -18.64 7.70 -4.59
C GLY A 485 -17.47 6.79 -4.20
N ARG A 486 -16.27 7.33 -3.96
CA ARG A 486 -15.07 6.54 -3.64
C ARG A 486 -15.01 6.21 -2.15
N HIS A 487 -15.65 5.11 -1.78
CA HIS A 487 -15.46 4.48 -0.47
C HIS A 487 -14.37 3.41 -0.56
N VAL A 488 -13.44 3.41 0.41
CA VAL A 488 -12.25 2.54 0.35
C VAL A 488 -12.59 1.04 0.32
N VAL A 489 -13.70 0.65 0.95
CA VAL A 489 -14.22 -0.72 0.91
C VAL A 489 -14.69 -1.07 -0.50
N ASP A 490 -15.48 -0.21 -1.13
CA ASP A 490 -15.99 -0.41 -2.49
C ASP A 490 -14.86 -0.53 -3.50
N VAL A 491 -13.88 0.37 -3.40
CA VAL A 491 -12.67 0.33 -4.23
C VAL A 491 -11.94 -1.01 -4.08
N ALA A 492 -11.71 -1.48 -2.85
CA ALA A 492 -11.05 -2.75 -2.60
C ALA A 492 -11.85 -3.94 -3.16
N LEU A 493 -13.16 -3.98 -2.92
CA LEU A 493 -14.03 -5.07 -3.34
C LEU A 493 -14.21 -5.11 -4.86
N HIS A 494 -14.39 -3.98 -5.52
CA HIS A 494 -14.49 -3.95 -6.99
C HIS A 494 -13.18 -4.36 -7.66
N LEU A 495 -12.02 -3.95 -7.12
CA LEU A 495 -10.72 -4.42 -7.65
C LEU A 495 -10.59 -5.93 -7.54
N LEU A 496 -10.93 -6.53 -6.39
CA LEU A 496 -10.82 -7.98 -6.17
C LEU A 496 -11.86 -8.78 -6.96
N GLN A 497 -13.13 -8.36 -6.94
CA GLN A 497 -14.20 -9.02 -7.69
C GLN A 497 -13.96 -8.90 -9.19
N GLY A 498 -13.57 -7.71 -9.66
CA GLY A 498 -13.14 -7.52 -11.03
C GLY A 498 -11.97 -8.43 -11.39
N ALA A 499 -10.95 -8.54 -10.54
CA ALA A 499 -9.81 -9.41 -10.80
C ALA A 499 -10.20 -10.89 -10.91
N ALA A 500 -11.13 -11.36 -10.06
CA ALA A 500 -11.67 -12.71 -10.15
C ALA A 500 -12.45 -12.91 -11.47
N PHE A 501 -13.22 -11.91 -11.89
CA PHE A 501 -13.94 -11.93 -13.17
C PHE A 501 -12.97 -11.98 -14.37
N GLU A 502 -11.96 -11.11 -14.39
CA GLU A 502 -10.93 -11.10 -15.43
C GLU A 502 -10.14 -12.42 -15.47
N THR A 503 -9.86 -13.01 -14.31
CA THR A 503 -9.22 -14.33 -14.21
C THR A 503 -10.10 -15.42 -14.81
N ARG A 504 -11.41 -15.40 -14.53
CA ARG A 504 -12.39 -16.32 -15.13
C ARG A 504 -12.42 -16.16 -16.66
N LEU A 505 -12.50 -14.93 -17.17
CA LEU A 505 -12.44 -14.68 -18.62
C LEU A 505 -11.12 -15.16 -19.24
N HIS A 506 -10.00 -14.91 -18.58
CA HIS A 506 -8.69 -15.37 -19.04
C HIS A 506 -8.62 -16.90 -19.10
N TRP A 507 -9.15 -17.60 -18.11
CA TRP A 507 -9.19 -19.06 -18.10
C TRP A 507 -10.07 -19.63 -19.21
N LEU A 508 -11.27 -19.06 -19.42
CA LEU A 508 -12.12 -19.39 -20.56
C LEU A 508 -11.39 -19.14 -21.89
N ALA A 509 -10.63 -18.05 -21.96
CA ALA A 509 -9.82 -17.76 -23.13
C ALA A 509 -8.71 -18.81 -23.36
N MET A 510 -8.06 -19.29 -22.31
CA MET A 510 -7.09 -20.39 -22.42
C MET A 510 -7.74 -21.72 -22.83
N ALA A 511 -9.02 -21.91 -22.50
CA ALA A 511 -9.83 -23.05 -22.97
C ALA A 511 -10.36 -22.89 -24.41
N GLY A 512 -9.93 -21.86 -25.16
CA GLY A 512 -10.34 -21.63 -26.55
C GLY A 512 -11.67 -20.88 -26.71
N ILE A 513 -12.31 -20.45 -25.63
CA ILE A 513 -13.56 -19.67 -25.70
C ILE A 513 -13.23 -18.20 -25.97
N ARG A 514 -13.84 -17.61 -27.01
CA ARG A 514 -13.81 -16.16 -27.26
C ARG A 514 -15.23 -15.69 -27.52
N PHE A 515 -15.75 -14.86 -26.63
CA PHE A 515 -17.04 -14.22 -26.85
C PHE A 515 -16.92 -13.20 -27.99
N PRO A 516 -17.89 -13.15 -28.94
CA PRO A 516 -17.86 -12.19 -30.05
C PRO A 516 -17.83 -10.73 -29.60
N THR A 517 -18.51 -10.44 -28.49
CA THR A 517 -18.50 -9.13 -27.84
C THR A 517 -17.54 -9.17 -26.65
N PRO A 518 -16.58 -8.23 -26.54
CA PRO A 518 -15.74 -8.11 -25.36
C PRO A 518 -16.57 -7.96 -24.09
N LEU A 519 -16.27 -8.77 -23.08
CA LEU A 519 -16.89 -8.70 -21.77
C LEU A 519 -15.92 -8.00 -20.81
N SER A 520 -16.46 -7.16 -19.93
CA SER A 520 -15.72 -6.51 -18.84
C SER A 520 -16.52 -6.60 -17.55
N TYR A 521 -15.83 -6.49 -16.43
CA TYR A 521 -16.48 -6.39 -15.13
C TYR A 521 -17.33 -5.12 -15.07
N GLU A 522 -18.59 -5.26 -14.66
CA GLU A 522 -19.51 -4.14 -14.47
C GLU A 522 -19.44 -3.64 -13.02
N ILE A 523 -19.14 -2.35 -12.86
CA ILE A 523 -19.14 -1.65 -11.56
C ILE A 523 -20.58 -1.26 -11.23
N ALA A 524 -21.08 -1.73 -10.11
CA ALA A 524 -22.40 -1.38 -9.57
C ALA A 524 -22.28 -1.14 -8.06
N PRO A 525 -23.07 -0.23 -7.46
CA PRO A 525 -23.04 0.02 -6.02
C PRO A 525 -23.18 -1.28 -5.19
N LEU A 526 -22.34 -1.44 -4.16
CA LEU A 526 -22.24 -2.64 -3.32
C LEU A 526 -23.18 -2.67 -2.12
#